data_AF-A0A1T3IN45-F1
#
_entry.id   AF-A0A1T3IN45-F1
#
_cell.length_a   1.000
_cell.length_b   1.000
_cell.length_c   1.000
_cell.angle_alpha   90.00
_cell.angle_beta   90.00
_cell.angle_gamma   90.00
#
_symmetry.space_group_name_H-M   'P 1'
#
loop_
_entity.id
_entity.type
_entity.pdbx_description
1 polymer ?
#
loop_
_entity_poly.entity_id
_entity_poly.type
_entity_poly.pdbx_seq_one_letter_code
_entity_poly.pdbx_strand_id
1 'polypeptide(L)'
;MKIFKYILIFVTILLFSAGIISYFHPIPYRSNCYEKNLYRYQLGIYQITTAIADQKEYKKIGGIASFLGIKPTVCPEEIEKQHYEKVASSLDSANKALGWHQLREGIWINRNSAIGIREVIALGPEGAGTAENYITQLEFNDQKPLNKIVDLDTFHQLNDYFYKDKNHIYRYYAMAYGGSFSVFEDADPRTFEILSDCYAKDKHHIYEGREGILKNVDYKTFKTKSTLAGCFAKDKYGYLQWGDRINKENLSDEHIREIIKALDQ
;
A
#
# COMPACT_ATOMS: atom_id res chain seq x y z
N MET A 1 63.30 7.19 19.64
CA MET A 1 62.18 7.09 20.62
C MET A 1 61.37 8.38 20.81
N LYS A 2 61.97 9.57 21.01
CA LYS A 2 61.21 10.82 21.23
C LYS A 2 60.32 11.25 20.05
N ILE A 3 60.84 11.17 18.82
CA ILE A 3 60.09 11.53 17.59
C ILE A 3 58.84 10.66 17.41
N PHE A 4 58.95 9.36 17.67
CA PHE A 4 57.82 8.43 17.61
C PHE A 4 56.72 8.76 18.63
N LYS A 5 57.09 9.23 19.83
CA LYS A 5 56.14 9.74 20.84
C LYS A 5 55.44 11.02 20.35
N TYR A 6 56.15 11.96 19.74
CA TYR A 6 55.52 13.19 19.22
C TYR A 6 54.60 12.93 18.04
N ILE A 7 54.96 12.02 17.13
CA ILE A 7 54.10 11.57 16.04
C ILE A 7 52.84 10.91 16.60
N LEU A 8 52.99 10.01 17.59
CA LEU A 8 51.85 9.35 18.22
C LEU A 8 50.91 10.35 18.90
N ILE A 9 51.46 11.30 19.67
CA ILE A 9 50.68 12.37 20.33
C ILE A 9 49.96 13.23 19.30
N PHE A 10 50.64 13.65 18.23
CA PHE A 10 50.04 14.47 17.17
C PHE A 10 48.89 13.74 16.45
N VAL A 11 49.10 12.46 16.11
CA VAL A 11 48.06 11.61 15.50
C VAL A 11 46.87 11.45 16.44
N THR A 12 47.10 11.25 17.75
CA THR A 12 46.00 11.16 18.73
C THR A 12 45.21 12.46 18.87
N ILE A 13 45.87 13.62 18.88
CA ILE A 13 45.20 14.94 18.95
C ILE A 13 44.36 15.17 17.69
N LEU A 14 44.87 14.79 16.52
CA LEU A 14 44.19 14.99 15.24
C LEU A 14 42.99 14.05 15.06
N LEU A 15 43.09 12.82 15.55
CA LEU A 15 41.95 11.90 15.63
C LEU A 15 40.90 12.37 16.65
N PHE A 16 41.33 12.94 17.78
CA PHE A 16 40.44 13.46 18.81
C PHE A 16 39.69 14.71 18.31
N SER A 17 40.38 15.63 17.62
CA SER A 17 39.75 16.82 17.05
C SER A 17 38.77 16.49 15.92
N ALA A 18 39.11 15.57 15.01
CA ALA A 18 38.19 15.08 13.99
C ALA A 18 36.96 14.37 14.59
N GLY A 19 37.16 13.59 15.66
CA GLY A 19 36.08 12.96 16.43
C GLY A 19 35.14 13.99 17.05
N ILE A 20 35.68 15.02 17.72
CA ILE A 20 34.90 16.11 18.32
C ILE A 20 34.11 16.89 17.26
N ILE A 21 34.73 17.23 16.12
CA ILE A 21 34.03 17.96 15.05
C ILE A 21 32.85 17.13 14.53
N SER A 22 33.06 15.84 14.27
CA SER A 22 31.98 14.95 13.81
C SER A 22 30.87 14.74 14.85
N TYR A 23 31.15 15.01 16.13
CA TYR A 23 30.16 14.92 17.19
C TYR A 23 29.14 16.06 17.13
N PHE A 24 29.59 17.28 16.78
CA PHE A 24 28.75 18.47 16.68
C PHE A 24 28.27 18.80 15.26
N HIS A 25 29.01 18.36 14.23
CA HIS A 25 28.71 18.65 12.84
C HIS A 25 28.78 17.38 11.98
N PRO A 26 27.71 17.04 11.20
CA PRO A 26 27.75 15.92 10.28
C PRO A 26 28.83 16.08 9.21
N ILE A 27 29.70 15.08 9.06
CA ILE A 27 30.78 15.07 8.06
C ILE A 27 30.41 14.09 6.94
N PRO A 28 30.39 14.49 5.66
CA PRO A 28 30.04 13.59 4.55
C PRO A 28 30.83 12.27 4.59
N TYR A 29 30.10 11.16 4.47
CA TYR A 29 30.63 9.80 4.47
C TYR A 29 30.55 9.23 3.06
N ARG A 30 31.72 8.98 2.45
CA ARG A 30 31.79 8.34 1.13
C ARG A 30 31.52 6.84 1.27
N SER A 31 30.52 6.37 0.53
CA SER A 31 30.15 4.96 0.43
C SER A 31 29.81 4.62 -1.02
N ASN A 32 29.63 3.33 -1.30
CA ASN A 32 29.14 2.84 -2.59
C ASN A 32 27.61 2.71 -2.61
N CYS A 33 26.90 3.25 -1.61
CA CYS A 33 25.45 3.22 -1.58
C CYS A 33 24.86 4.11 -2.67
N TYR A 34 23.65 3.76 -3.12
CA TYR A 34 22.94 4.56 -4.11
C TYR A 34 22.61 5.95 -3.55
N GLU A 35 22.10 5.98 -2.32
CA GLU A 35 21.92 7.22 -1.59
C GLU A 35 23.23 7.89 -1.16
N LYS A 36 23.33 9.19 -1.44
CA LYS A 36 24.54 10.00 -1.22
C LYS A 36 24.52 10.81 0.08
N ASN A 37 23.40 10.86 0.79
CA ASN A 37 23.20 11.73 1.96
C ASN A 37 23.65 11.06 3.27
N LEU A 38 24.85 10.46 3.25
CA LEU A 38 25.40 9.75 4.39
C LEU A 38 26.48 10.58 5.09
N TYR A 39 26.48 10.55 6.42
CA TYR A 39 27.34 11.38 7.25
C TYR A 39 27.90 10.60 8.45
N ARG A 40 29.15 10.85 8.79
CA ARG A 40 29.70 10.58 10.12
C ARG A 40 29.17 11.63 11.08
N TYR A 41 28.43 11.20 12.08
CA TYR A 41 27.84 12.07 13.10
C TYR A 41 27.71 11.33 14.43
N GLN A 42 27.94 11.96 15.57
CA GLN A 42 27.72 11.38 16.91
C GLN A 42 28.18 9.91 17.07
N LEU A 43 29.42 9.61 16.66
CA LEU A 43 30.02 8.26 16.72
C LEU A 43 29.24 7.18 15.95
N GLY A 44 28.57 7.56 14.86
CA GLY A 44 27.84 6.66 13.97
C GLY A 44 27.83 7.13 12.52
N ILE A 45 27.29 6.29 11.65
CA ILE A 45 26.93 6.67 10.29
C ILE A 45 25.43 6.95 10.27
N TYR A 46 25.06 8.12 9.75
CA TYR A 46 23.69 8.60 9.67
C TYR A 46 23.34 8.90 8.22
N GLN A 47 22.14 8.50 7.82
CA GLN A 47 21.44 9.05 6.67
C GLN A 47 20.72 10.32 7.16
N ILE A 48 20.97 11.46 6.53
CA ILE A 48 20.36 12.74 6.90
C ILE A 48 19.60 13.28 5.70
N THR A 49 18.28 13.36 5.82
CA THR A 49 17.37 13.83 4.77
C THR A 49 16.65 15.09 5.22
N THR A 50 16.09 15.83 4.26
CA THR A 50 15.22 16.98 4.54
C THR A 50 13.78 16.54 4.36
N ALA A 51 13.01 16.58 5.44
CA ALA A 51 11.58 16.27 5.44
C ALA A 51 10.75 17.47 4.92
N ILE A 52 9.43 17.27 4.83
CA ILE A 52 8.47 18.34 4.53
C ILE A 52 8.59 19.41 5.64
N ALA A 53 8.65 20.69 5.25
CA ALA A 53 8.90 21.85 6.13
C ALA A 53 10.35 22.08 6.62
N ASP A 54 11.35 21.71 5.80
CA ASP A 54 12.78 22.00 6.02
C ASP A 54 13.37 21.41 7.32
N GLN A 55 12.67 20.47 7.95
CA GLN A 55 13.17 19.76 9.12
C GLN A 55 14.13 18.64 8.69
N LYS A 56 15.30 18.56 9.34
CA LYS A 56 16.26 17.48 9.08
C LYS A 56 15.89 16.24 9.87
N GLU A 57 15.80 15.11 9.17
CA GLU A 57 15.64 13.79 9.78
C GLU A 57 17.00 13.10 9.88
N TYR A 58 17.29 12.50 11.03
CA TYR A 58 18.58 11.85 11.31
C TYR A 58 18.35 10.37 11.58
N LYS A 59 18.61 9.52 10.58
CA LYS A 59 18.47 8.06 10.70
C LYS A 59 19.83 7.41 10.87
N LYS A 60 20.09 6.82 12.03
CA LYS A 60 21.34 6.09 12.31
C LYS A 60 21.34 4.75 11.57
N ILE A 61 22.29 4.54 10.67
CA ILE A 61 22.45 3.31 9.86
C ILE A 61 23.71 2.51 10.20
N GLY A 62 24.64 3.10 10.94
CA GLY A 62 25.88 2.44 11.35
C GLY A 62 26.31 2.87 12.76
N GLY A 63 26.81 1.92 13.55
CA GLY A 63 27.35 2.17 14.88
C GLY A 63 28.81 2.65 14.87
N ILE A 64 29.44 2.64 16.05
CA ILE A 64 30.83 3.10 16.22
C ILE A 64 31.83 2.27 15.40
N ALA A 65 31.57 0.97 15.20
CA ALA A 65 32.42 0.12 14.37
C ALA A 65 32.41 0.57 12.88
N SER A 66 31.25 0.96 12.36
CA SER A 66 31.13 1.51 10.99
C SER A 66 31.71 2.92 10.89
N PHE A 67 31.49 3.74 11.92
CA PHE A 67 32.09 5.07 12.05
C PHE A 67 33.62 5.03 11.95
N LEU A 68 34.24 4.10 12.69
CA LEU A 68 35.69 3.85 12.70
C LEU A 68 36.20 3.06 11.47
N GLY A 69 35.32 2.59 10.59
CA GLY A 69 35.69 1.79 9.41
C GLY A 69 36.09 0.34 9.71
N ILE A 70 35.86 -0.14 10.92
CA ILE A 70 36.12 -1.54 11.33
C ILE A 70 35.14 -2.50 10.67
N LYS A 71 33.89 -2.07 10.49
CA LYS A 71 32.85 -2.81 9.77
C LYS A 71 32.35 -2.01 8.58
N PRO A 72 32.03 -2.66 7.44
CA PRO A 72 31.37 -1.97 6.35
C PRO A 72 30.01 -1.44 6.81
N THR A 73 29.61 -0.29 6.25
CA THR A 73 28.27 0.26 6.46
C THR A 73 27.29 -0.44 5.53
N VAL A 74 26.16 -0.89 6.07
CA VAL A 74 25.05 -1.41 5.25
C VAL A 74 24.29 -0.22 4.67
N CYS A 75 23.98 -0.28 3.38
CA CYS A 75 23.30 0.82 2.70
C CYS A 75 21.84 0.97 3.18
N PRO A 76 21.29 2.20 3.25
CA PRO A 76 19.94 2.44 3.72
C PRO A 76 18.87 1.56 3.05
N GLU A 77 18.99 1.35 1.74
CA GLU A 77 18.04 0.58 0.94
C GLU A 77 18.06 -0.91 1.34
N GLU A 78 19.24 -1.44 1.64
CA GLU A 78 19.42 -2.82 2.13
C GLU A 78 18.90 -2.98 3.57
N ILE A 79 19.09 -1.97 4.43
CA ILE A 79 18.50 -1.97 5.78
C ILE A 79 16.97 -1.99 5.70
N GLU A 80 16.41 -1.19 4.80
CA GLU A 80 14.97 -1.11 4.56
C GLU A 80 14.41 -2.42 4.00
N LYS A 81 15.08 -3.01 3.00
CA LYS A 81 14.73 -4.33 2.48
C LYS A 81 14.72 -5.40 3.58
N GLN A 82 15.79 -5.50 4.37
CA GLN A 82 15.87 -6.44 5.48
C GLN A 82 14.78 -6.21 6.55
N HIS A 83 14.35 -4.97 6.75
CA HIS A 83 13.24 -4.65 7.63
C HIS A 83 11.94 -5.27 7.09
N TYR A 84 11.60 -5.05 5.82
CA TYR A 84 10.36 -5.59 5.25
C TYR A 84 10.38 -7.10 5.06
N GLU A 85 11.53 -7.72 4.80
CA GLU A 85 11.68 -9.19 4.81
C GLU A 85 11.35 -9.79 6.19
N LYS A 86 11.75 -9.11 7.28
CA LYS A 86 11.40 -9.52 8.64
C LYS A 86 9.92 -9.34 8.93
N VAL A 87 9.32 -8.24 8.45
CA VAL A 87 7.86 -8.02 8.57
C VAL A 87 7.11 -9.14 7.84
N ALA A 88 7.48 -9.45 6.60
CA ALA A 88 6.88 -10.54 5.82
C ALA A 88 7.02 -11.89 6.54
N SER A 89 8.20 -12.20 7.05
CA SER A 89 8.46 -13.45 7.80
C SER A 89 7.65 -13.55 9.09
N SER A 90 7.45 -12.41 9.77
CA SER A 90 6.60 -12.34 10.97
C SER A 90 5.13 -12.57 10.64
N LEU A 91 4.63 -11.99 9.55
CA LEU A 91 3.26 -12.21 9.07
C LEU A 91 3.04 -13.67 8.65
N ASP A 92 3.96 -14.26 7.90
CA ASP A 92 3.92 -15.68 7.52
C ASP A 92 3.89 -16.59 8.75
N SER A 93 4.74 -16.32 9.75
CA SER A 93 4.75 -17.07 11.01
C SER A 93 3.42 -16.95 11.77
N ALA A 94 2.84 -15.75 11.81
CA ALA A 94 1.54 -15.51 12.42
C ALA A 94 0.41 -16.24 11.68
N ASN A 95 0.40 -16.20 10.34
CA ASN A 95 -0.59 -16.88 9.52
C ASN A 95 -0.50 -18.41 9.64
N LYS A 96 0.72 -18.96 9.63
CA LYS A 96 0.97 -20.40 9.89
C LYS A 96 0.47 -20.81 11.26
N ALA A 97 0.75 -20.00 12.28
CA ALA A 97 0.23 -20.26 13.62
C ALA A 97 -1.30 -20.25 13.61
N LEU A 98 -1.94 -19.24 13.01
CA LEU A 98 -3.40 -19.15 12.92
C LEU A 98 -4.04 -20.28 12.11
N GLY A 99 -3.32 -20.89 11.16
CA GLY A 99 -3.82 -22.02 10.38
C GLY A 99 -4.97 -21.64 9.44
N TRP A 100 -4.81 -20.52 8.72
CA TRP A 100 -5.78 -20.08 7.74
C TRP A 100 -6.00 -21.13 6.65
N HIS A 101 -7.25 -21.43 6.35
CA HIS A 101 -7.65 -22.25 5.22
C HIS A 101 -8.96 -21.73 4.64
N GLN A 102 -9.18 -21.99 3.36
CA GLN A 102 -10.38 -21.55 2.68
C GLN A 102 -11.59 -22.33 3.22
N LEU A 103 -12.58 -21.59 3.74
CA LEU A 103 -13.84 -22.17 4.20
C LEU A 103 -14.83 -22.31 3.03
N ARG A 104 -14.88 -21.28 2.18
CA ARG A 104 -15.68 -21.23 0.94
C ARG A 104 -15.11 -20.16 0.01
N GLU A 105 -15.69 -20.02 -1.19
CA GLU A 105 -15.29 -18.98 -2.13
C GLU A 105 -15.28 -17.59 -1.46
N GLY A 106 -14.16 -16.88 -1.58
CA GLY A 106 -13.95 -15.56 -0.96
C GLY A 106 -13.74 -15.53 0.56
N ILE A 107 -14.03 -16.61 1.31
CA ILE A 107 -13.91 -16.63 2.79
C ILE A 107 -12.86 -17.63 3.27
N TRP A 108 -11.96 -17.14 4.11
CA TRP A 108 -11.00 -17.92 4.86
C TRP A 108 -11.36 -17.96 6.33
N ILE A 109 -10.99 -19.03 7.02
CA ILE A 109 -11.18 -19.18 8.47
C ILE A 109 -9.89 -19.67 9.12
N ASN A 110 -9.67 -19.27 10.36
CA ASN A 110 -8.52 -19.72 11.16
C ASN A 110 -8.95 -20.54 12.38
N ARG A 111 -7.97 -21.09 13.11
CA ARG A 111 -8.19 -21.93 14.31
C ARG A 111 -8.94 -21.25 15.45
N ASN A 112 -9.00 -19.91 15.46
CA ASN A 112 -9.73 -19.11 16.44
C ASN A 112 -11.17 -18.79 15.98
N SER A 113 -11.64 -19.41 14.88
CA SER A 113 -12.93 -19.13 14.26
C SER A 113 -13.12 -17.68 13.80
N ALA A 114 -12.02 -16.95 13.57
CA ALA A 114 -12.08 -15.69 12.87
C ALA A 114 -12.17 -15.97 11.36
N ILE A 115 -13.06 -15.24 10.68
CA ILE A 115 -13.17 -15.28 9.22
C ILE A 115 -12.42 -14.09 8.64
N GLY A 116 -11.93 -14.23 7.41
CA GLY A 116 -11.27 -13.15 6.70
C GLY A 116 -11.31 -13.26 5.19
N ILE A 117 -11.14 -12.10 4.55
CA ILE A 117 -10.91 -11.99 3.11
C ILE A 117 -9.41 -12.01 2.87
N ARG A 118 -8.94 -12.98 2.07
CA ARG A 118 -7.50 -13.11 1.78
C ARG A 118 -7.07 -12.06 0.77
N GLU A 119 -5.94 -11.42 1.06
CA GLU A 119 -5.27 -10.49 0.15
C GLU A 119 -3.75 -10.73 0.15
N VAL A 120 -3.07 -10.13 -0.84
CA VAL A 120 -1.61 -10.07 -0.88
C VAL A 120 -1.22 -8.60 -0.80
N ILE A 121 -0.54 -8.23 0.28
CA ILE A 121 -0.13 -6.84 0.54
C ILE A 121 1.30 -6.62 0.09
N ALA A 122 1.56 -5.45 -0.49
CA ALA A 122 2.92 -5.00 -0.76
C ALA A 122 3.53 -4.43 0.53
N LEU A 123 4.81 -4.76 0.75
CA LEU A 123 5.59 -4.33 1.90
C LEU A 123 6.77 -3.50 1.42
N GLY A 124 6.88 -2.29 1.98
CA GLY A 124 7.96 -1.35 1.70
C GLY A 124 7.81 -0.56 0.41
N PRO A 125 8.75 0.36 0.17
CA PRO A 125 8.73 1.20 -1.01
C PRO A 125 8.77 0.33 -2.26
N GLU A 126 7.99 0.71 -3.26
CA GLU A 126 7.88 0.03 -4.56
C GLU A 126 7.50 -1.47 -4.46
N GLY A 127 6.96 -1.93 -3.33
CA GLY A 127 6.64 -3.34 -3.14
C GLY A 127 7.88 -4.23 -3.02
N ALA A 128 8.91 -3.76 -2.32
CA ALA A 128 10.15 -4.48 -2.03
C ALA A 128 9.94 -5.92 -1.49
N GLY A 129 8.79 -6.20 -0.88
CA GLY A 129 8.31 -7.55 -0.62
C GLY A 129 6.78 -7.64 -0.68
N THR A 130 6.27 -8.84 -0.50
CA THR A 130 4.83 -9.08 -0.32
C THR A 130 4.57 -10.03 0.84
N ALA A 131 3.36 -9.97 1.38
CA ALA A 131 2.89 -10.93 2.37
C ALA A 131 1.42 -11.25 2.15
N GLU A 132 1.01 -12.47 2.51
CA GLU A 132 -0.41 -12.78 2.62
C GLU A 132 -0.99 -12.12 3.87
N ASN A 133 -2.16 -11.51 3.72
CA ASN A 133 -2.92 -10.93 4.81
C ASN A 133 -4.38 -11.37 4.75
N TYR A 134 -5.09 -11.23 5.87
CA TYR A 134 -6.50 -11.60 6.00
C TYR A 134 -7.25 -10.45 6.66
N ILE A 135 -8.12 -9.79 5.89
CA ILE A 135 -8.98 -8.72 6.40
C ILE A 135 -10.07 -9.36 7.25
N THR A 136 -10.05 -9.12 8.55
CA THR A 136 -10.97 -9.76 9.53
C THR A 136 -12.02 -8.82 10.09
N GLN A 137 -12.00 -7.55 9.69
CA GLN A 137 -12.86 -6.47 10.19
C GLN A 137 -13.26 -5.54 9.05
N LEU A 138 -14.42 -4.89 9.17
CA LEU A 138 -14.81 -3.83 8.23
C LEU A 138 -14.01 -2.56 8.46
N GLU A 139 -13.67 -1.88 7.37
CA GLU A 139 -13.20 -0.50 7.42
C GLU A 139 -14.37 0.46 7.70
N PHE A 140 -14.13 1.52 8.47
CA PHE A 140 -15.07 2.60 8.80
C PHE A 140 -16.29 2.24 9.68
N ASN A 141 -16.56 0.96 9.97
CA ASN A 141 -17.69 0.53 10.83
C ASN A 141 -17.20 0.04 12.21
N ASP A 142 -16.54 0.92 12.95
CA ASP A 142 -15.94 0.66 14.28
C ASP A 142 -15.02 -0.58 14.31
N GLN A 143 -14.43 -0.95 13.17
CA GLN A 143 -13.60 -2.16 13.02
C GLN A 143 -14.33 -3.44 13.47
N LYS A 144 -15.65 -3.49 13.24
CA LYS A 144 -16.45 -4.66 13.61
C LYS A 144 -15.92 -5.92 12.92
N PRO A 145 -15.73 -7.02 13.66
CA PRO A 145 -15.32 -8.30 13.10
C PRO A 145 -16.29 -8.84 12.05
N LEU A 146 -15.75 -9.38 10.95
CA LEU A 146 -16.56 -9.92 9.85
C LEU A 146 -17.50 -11.04 10.31
N ASN A 147 -17.08 -11.86 11.27
CA ASN A 147 -17.89 -12.96 11.82
C ASN A 147 -19.16 -12.49 12.57
N LYS A 148 -19.33 -11.19 12.80
CA LYS A 148 -20.55 -10.60 13.39
C LYS A 148 -21.49 -9.97 12.36
N ILE A 149 -21.04 -9.83 11.12
CA ILE A 149 -21.76 -9.07 10.09
C ILE A 149 -22.13 -9.97 8.91
N VAL A 150 -21.17 -10.80 8.48
CA VAL A 150 -21.34 -11.65 7.30
C VAL A 150 -22.28 -12.81 7.58
N ASP A 151 -23.32 -12.94 6.76
CA ASP A 151 -24.13 -14.15 6.68
C ASP A 151 -23.38 -15.20 5.85
N LEU A 152 -22.67 -16.10 6.54
CA LEU A 152 -21.79 -17.08 5.90
C LEU A 152 -22.50 -17.99 4.89
N ASP A 153 -23.77 -18.32 5.12
CA ASP A 153 -24.51 -19.27 4.29
C ASP A 153 -24.78 -18.71 2.90
N THR A 154 -25.07 -17.41 2.83
CA THR A 154 -25.42 -16.71 1.58
C THR A 154 -24.32 -15.81 1.04
N PHE A 155 -23.16 -15.77 1.69
CA PHE A 155 -22.02 -14.98 1.24
C PHE A 155 -21.35 -15.59 0.01
N HIS A 156 -21.20 -14.75 -1.02
CA HIS A 156 -20.50 -15.09 -2.25
C HIS A 156 -19.74 -13.88 -2.80
N GLN A 157 -18.60 -14.14 -3.42
CA GLN A 157 -17.88 -13.16 -4.23
C GLN A 157 -18.60 -12.98 -5.57
N LEU A 158 -18.83 -11.74 -6.00
CA LEU A 158 -19.47 -11.45 -7.29
C LEU A 158 -18.42 -11.17 -8.37
N ASN A 159 -17.37 -10.41 -8.03
CA ASN A 159 -16.18 -10.18 -8.84
C ASN A 159 -15.01 -9.71 -7.94
N ASP A 160 -13.97 -9.13 -8.51
CA ASP A 160 -12.80 -8.66 -7.75
C ASP A 160 -13.12 -7.53 -6.76
N TYR A 161 -14.16 -6.74 -7.02
CA TYR A 161 -14.53 -5.58 -6.20
C TYR A 161 -15.73 -5.84 -5.29
N PHE A 162 -16.70 -6.65 -5.71
CA PHE A 162 -18.00 -6.76 -5.04
C PHE A 162 -18.24 -8.16 -4.49
N TYR A 163 -18.80 -8.19 -3.28
CA TYR A 163 -19.25 -9.40 -2.60
C TYR A 163 -20.65 -9.15 -2.06
N LYS A 164 -21.39 -10.21 -1.80
CA LYS A 164 -22.79 -10.12 -1.39
C LYS A 164 -23.14 -11.24 -0.43
N ASP A 165 -24.00 -10.92 0.52
CA ASP A 165 -24.84 -11.91 1.19
C ASP A 165 -26.33 -11.50 1.12
N LYS A 166 -27.22 -12.19 1.84
CA LYS A 166 -28.66 -11.88 1.81
C LYS A 166 -29.02 -10.51 2.43
N ASN A 167 -28.14 -9.94 3.25
CA ASN A 167 -28.35 -8.72 4.04
C ASN A 167 -27.54 -7.53 3.51
N HIS A 168 -26.38 -7.77 2.90
CA HIS A 168 -25.38 -6.73 2.63
C HIS A 168 -24.71 -6.89 1.26
N ILE A 169 -24.27 -5.75 0.72
CA ILE A 169 -23.28 -5.69 -0.35
C ILE A 169 -21.99 -5.16 0.24
N TYR A 170 -20.90 -5.84 -0.08
CA TYR A 170 -19.56 -5.48 0.34
C TYR A 170 -18.71 -5.07 -0.85
N ARG A 171 -17.70 -4.25 -0.55
CA ARG A 171 -16.68 -3.80 -1.48
C ARG A 171 -15.30 -4.17 -0.94
N TYR A 172 -14.48 -4.74 -1.81
CA TYR A 172 -13.04 -4.82 -1.64
C TYR A 172 -12.35 -3.82 -2.57
N TYR A 173 -11.38 -3.06 -2.06
CA TYR A 173 -10.52 -2.23 -2.90
C TYR A 173 -9.07 -2.29 -2.43
N ALA A 174 -8.17 -2.77 -3.29
CA ALA A 174 -6.75 -2.85 -2.98
C ALA A 174 -6.10 -1.46 -2.91
N MET A 175 -5.33 -1.19 -1.85
CA MET A 175 -4.45 -0.02 -1.74
C MET A 175 -2.98 -0.43 -1.57
N ALA A 176 -2.07 0.55 -1.61
CA ALA A 176 -0.62 0.33 -1.65
C ALA A 176 -0.06 -0.55 -0.52
N TYR A 177 -0.71 -0.58 0.65
CA TYR A 177 -0.23 -1.30 1.84
C TYR A 177 -1.28 -2.23 2.47
N GLY A 178 -2.31 -2.59 1.69
CA GLY A 178 -3.47 -3.35 2.18
C GLY A 178 -4.77 -2.82 1.59
N GLY A 179 -5.72 -3.71 1.38
CA GLY A 179 -7.02 -3.41 0.86
C GLY A 179 -8.01 -2.99 1.93
N SER A 180 -9.03 -2.28 1.47
CA SER A 180 -10.24 -1.96 2.19
C SER A 180 -11.27 -3.06 1.99
N PHE A 181 -11.95 -3.49 3.06
CA PHE A 181 -13.20 -4.24 2.96
C PHE A 181 -14.31 -3.49 3.71
N SER A 182 -15.36 -3.07 3.00
CA SER A 182 -16.41 -2.20 3.53
C SER A 182 -17.81 -2.64 3.10
N VAL A 183 -18.85 -2.23 3.83
CA VAL A 183 -20.26 -2.43 3.46
C VAL A 183 -20.81 -1.19 2.77
N PHE A 184 -21.64 -1.37 1.75
CA PHE A 184 -22.52 -0.31 1.26
C PHE A 184 -23.83 -0.32 2.05
N GLU A 185 -23.94 0.55 3.05
CA GLU A 185 -25.09 0.56 3.98
C GLU A 185 -26.44 0.78 3.26
N ASP A 186 -26.47 1.58 2.19
CA ASP A 186 -27.68 1.91 1.43
C ASP A 186 -27.93 1.00 0.21
N ALA A 187 -27.10 -0.03 0.00
CA ALA A 187 -27.29 -0.95 -1.13
C ALA A 187 -28.46 -1.90 -0.90
N ASP A 188 -29.19 -2.22 -1.97
CA ASP A 188 -30.23 -3.26 -1.97
C ASP A 188 -29.66 -4.58 -2.52
N PRO A 189 -29.30 -5.55 -1.65
CA PRO A 189 -28.73 -6.82 -2.08
C PRO A 189 -29.64 -7.60 -3.03
N ARG A 190 -30.96 -7.46 -2.91
CA ARG A 190 -31.92 -8.24 -3.71
C ARG A 190 -31.90 -7.83 -5.18
N THR A 191 -31.59 -6.57 -5.46
CA THR A 191 -31.56 -6.00 -6.81
C THR A 191 -30.16 -5.73 -7.33
N PHE A 192 -29.13 -6.05 -6.55
CA PHE A 192 -27.74 -5.79 -6.92
C PHE A 192 -27.27 -6.68 -8.07
N GLU A 193 -26.75 -6.06 -9.13
CA GLU A 193 -26.33 -6.66 -10.38
C GLU A 193 -24.96 -6.11 -10.80
N ILE A 194 -24.04 -7.00 -11.19
CA ILE A 194 -22.77 -6.62 -11.78
C ILE A 194 -23.00 -6.21 -13.24
N LEU A 195 -22.57 -5.00 -13.61
CA LEU A 195 -22.69 -4.49 -14.97
C LEU A 195 -21.42 -4.74 -15.80
N SER A 196 -20.26 -4.68 -15.17
CA SER A 196 -18.95 -4.96 -15.74
C SER A 196 -17.93 -5.20 -14.63
N ASP A 197 -16.65 -5.35 -14.98
CA ASP A 197 -15.58 -5.62 -14.02
C ASP A 197 -15.52 -4.58 -12.89
N CYS A 198 -15.89 -3.33 -13.16
CA CYS A 198 -15.76 -2.23 -12.21
C CYS A 198 -17.08 -1.66 -11.72
N TYR A 199 -18.17 -1.85 -12.46
CA TYR A 199 -19.43 -1.19 -12.17
C TYR A 199 -20.51 -2.21 -11.84
N ALA A 200 -21.37 -1.83 -10.90
CA ALA A 200 -22.56 -2.56 -10.51
C ALA A 200 -23.72 -1.58 -10.31
N LYS A 201 -24.93 -2.10 -10.18
CA LYS A 201 -26.10 -1.29 -9.83
C LYS A 201 -27.00 -2.05 -8.88
N ASP A 202 -27.79 -1.31 -8.12
CA ASP A 202 -29.03 -1.81 -7.53
C ASP A 202 -30.22 -1.04 -8.09
N LYS A 203 -31.42 -1.15 -7.52
CA LYS A 203 -32.60 -0.45 -8.02
C LYS A 203 -32.54 1.09 -7.93
N HIS A 204 -31.59 1.67 -7.18
CA HIS A 204 -31.52 3.11 -6.91
C HIS A 204 -30.19 3.74 -7.34
N HIS A 205 -29.09 2.99 -7.31
CA HIS A 205 -27.74 3.52 -7.38
C HIS A 205 -26.88 2.76 -8.41
N ILE A 206 -25.89 3.47 -8.94
CA ILE A 206 -24.77 2.88 -9.66
C ILE A 206 -23.54 2.92 -8.76
N TYR A 207 -22.78 1.84 -8.75
CA TYR A 207 -21.59 1.65 -7.94
C TYR A 207 -20.37 1.51 -8.85
N GLU A 208 -19.26 2.11 -8.47
CA GLU A 208 -17.93 1.84 -9.01
C GLU A 208 -17.06 1.22 -7.90
N GLY A 209 -16.22 0.25 -8.27
CA GLY A 209 -15.50 -0.60 -7.33
C GLY A 209 -14.51 0.10 -6.40
N ARG A 210 -14.09 1.33 -6.69
CA ARG A 210 -13.18 2.15 -5.89
C ARG A 210 -13.89 3.33 -5.23
N GLU A 211 -14.63 4.10 -6.00
CA GLU A 211 -15.34 5.31 -5.55
C GLU A 211 -16.58 4.97 -4.72
N GLY A 212 -17.25 3.85 -5.03
CA GLY A 212 -18.49 3.46 -4.39
C GLY A 212 -19.71 4.02 -5.12
N ILE A 213 -20.67 4.60 -4.40
CA ILE A 213 -21.88 5.14 -5.03
C ILE A 213 -21.53 6.36 -5.89
N LEU A 214 -21.78 6.26 -7.19
CA LEU A 214 -21.54 7.35 -8.12
C LEU A 214 -22.60 8.43 -7.96
N LYS A 215 -22.15 9.68 -7.78
CA LYS A 215 -23.00 10.87 -7.77
C LYS A 215 -23.07 11.47 -9.17
N ASN A 216 -24.18 12.14 -9.48
CA ASN A 216 -24.35 12.85 -10.76
C ASN A 216 -24.28 11.96 -12.01
N VAL A 217 -24.76 10.72 -11.89
CA VAL A 217 -24.95 9.79 -13.01
C VAL A 217 -26.43 9.60 -13.30
N ASP A 218 -26.77 9.41 -14.57
CA ASP A 218 -28.12 9.06 -14.98
C ASP A 218 -28.30 7.55 -14.99
N TYR A 219 -28.96 7.04 -13.95
CA TYR A 219 -29.23 5.61 -13.77
C TYR A 219 -29.86 4.94 -14.99
N LYS A 220 -30.81 5.60 -15.66
CA LYS A 220 -31.61 5.01 -16.75
C LYS A 220 -30.80 4.78 -18.02
N THR A 221 -29.84 5.66 -18.29
CA THR A 221 -29.03 5.63 -19.52
C THR A 221 -27.62 5.10 -19.29
N PHE A 222 -27.29 4.69 -18.06
CA PHE A 222 -25.97 4.18 -17.72
C PHE A 222 -25.67 2.87 -18.46
N LYS A 223 -24.55 2.86 -19.18
CA LYS A 223 -24.00 1.73 -19.92
C LYS A 223 -22.51 1.61 -19.66
N THR A 224 -22.04 0.39 -19.56
CA THR A 224 -20.62 0.07 -19.36
C THR A 224 -20.32 -1.24 -20.07
N LYS A 225 -19.04 -1.49 -20.32
CA LYS A 225 -18.53 -2.73 -20.87
C LYS A 225 -17.17 -3.01 -20.21
N SER A 226 -16.86 -4.28 -19.96
CA SER A 226 -15.51 -4.66 -19.52
C SER A 226 -14.50 -4.31 -20.61
N THR A 227 -13.44 -3.60 -20.25
CA THR A 227 -12.38 -3.20 -21.18
C THR A 227 -11.02 -3.47 -20.56
N LEU A 228 -10.05 -3.86 -21.39
CA LEU A 228 -8.65 -4.03 -20.94
C LEU A 228 -7.99 -2.70 -20.54
N ALA A 229 -8.57 -1.58 -20.99
CA ALA A 229 -8.03 -0.24 -20.78
C ALA A 229 -8.56 0.45 -19.50
N GLY A 230 -9.40 -0.24 -18.73
CA GLY A 230 -9.92 0.24 -17.46
C GLY A 230 -11.44 0.40 -17.43
N CYS A 231 -11.91 1.13 -16.42
CA CYS A 231 -13.32 1.21 -16.06
C CYS A 231 -14.02 2.35 -16.79
N PHE A 232 -14.60 2.07 -17.97
CA PHE A 232 -15.35 3.07 -18.73
C PHE A 232 -16.86 2.86 -18.67
N ALA A 233 -17.59 3.98 -18.68
CA ALA A 233 -19.03 4.00 -18.75
C ALA A 233 -19.53 5.22 -19.54
N LYS A 234 -20.81 5.21 -19.88
CA LYS A 234 -21.52 6.30 -20.53
C LYS A 234 -22.91 6.42 -19.92
N ASP A 235 -23.40 7.65 -19.81
CA ASP A 235 -24.82 7.94 -19.64
C ASP A 235 -25.22 9.16 -20.48
N LYS A 236 -26.42 9.72 -20.27
CA LYS A 236 -26.91 10.89 -21.02
C LYS A 236 -26.06 12.14 -20.86
N TYR A 237 -25.25 12.23 -19.80
CA TYR A 237 -24.41 13.40 -19.52
C TYR A 237 -23.01 13.26 -20.14
N GLY A 238 -22.65 12.09 -20.67
CA GLY A 238 -21.39 11.86 -21.36
C GLY A 238 -20.69 10.59 -20.87
N TYR A 239 -19.37 10.56 -21.01
CA TYR A 239 -18.53 9.42 -20.69
C TYR A 239 -17.89 9.55 -19.31
N LEU A 240 -17.64 8.40 -18.67
CA LEU A 240 -16.96 8.29 -17.39
C LEU A 240 -15.75 7.37 -17.50
N GLN A 241 -14.73 7.66 -16.70
CA GLN A 241 -13.58 6.80 -16.47
C GLN A 241 -13.33 6.72 -14.96
N TRP A 242 -13.32 5.51 -14.39
CA TRP A 242 -13.18 5.29 -12.94
C TRP A 242 -14.19 6.05 -12.07
N GLY A 243 -15.42 6.25 -12.56
CA GLY A 243 -16.46 7.03 -11.87
C GLY A 243 -16.46 8.53 -12.21
N ASP A 244 -15.33 9.07 -12.68
CA ASP A 244 -15.18 10.49 -13.00
C ASP A 244 -15.62 10.85 -14.42
N ARG A 245 -16.14 12.06 -14.60
CA ARG A 245 -16.52 12.58 -15.93
C ARG A 245 -15.29 12.91 -16.78
N ILE A 246 -15.24 12.35 -17.98
CA ILE A 246 -14.19 12.67 -18.95
C ILE A 246 -14.47 14.04 -19.58
N ASN A 247 -13.52 14.95 -19.49
CA ASN A 247 -13.60 16.25 -20.15
C ASN A 247 -13.35 16.14 -21.66
N LYS A 248 -13.71 17.18 -22.44
CA LYS A 248 -13.58 17.16 -23.90
C LYS A 248 -12.15 16.98 -24.41
N GLU A 249 -11.17 17.45 -23.66
CA GLU A 249 -9.74 17.35 -24.02
C GLU A 249 -9.27 15.90 -23.95
N ASN A 250 -9.63 15.18 -22.89
CA ASN A 250 -9.29 13.76 -22.71
C ASN A 250 -10.02 12.86 -23.71
N LEU A 251 -11.22 13.24 -24.18
CA LEU A 251 -11.92 12.53 -25.26
C LEU A 251 -11.16 12.57 -26.60
N SER A 252 -10.12 13.39 -26.73
CA SER A 252 -9.30 13.46 -27.94
C SER A 252 -8.21 12.38 -28.01
N ASP A 253 -7.91 11.72 -26.89
CA ASP A 253 -6.96 10.60 -26.84
C ASP A 253 -7.44 9.43 -27.72
N GLU A 254 -6.53 8.93 -28.55
CA GLU A 254 -6.83 7.88 -29.53
C GLU A 254 -7.34 6.59 -28.87
N HIS A 255 -6.74 6.17 -27.76
CA HIS A 255 -7.14 4.98 -27.02
C HIS A 255 -8.53 5.16 -26.40
N ILE A 256 -8.82 6.34 -25.85
CA ILE A 256 -10.14 6.64 -25.27
C ILE A 256 -11.22 6.63 -26.36
N ARG A 257 -10.91 7.13 -27.56
CA ARG A 257 -11.87 7.13 -28.69
C ARG A 257 -12.28 5.73 -29.14
N GLU A 258 -11.36 4.77 -29.16
CA GLU A 258 -11.67 3.39 -29.52
C GLU A 258 -12.63 2.75 -28.50
N ILE A 259 -12.37 2.99 -27.22
CA ILE A 259 -13.21 2.50 -26.12
C ILE A 259 -14.61 3.10 -26.19
N ILE A 260 -14.70 4.41 -26.47
CA ILE A 260 -15.97 5.12 -26.64
C ILE A 260 -16.79 4.56 -27.79
N LYS A 261 -16.16 4.29 -28.95
CA LYS A 261 -16.86 3.65 -30.07
C LYS A 261 -17.46 2.30 -29.67
N ALA A 262 -16.77 1.53 -28.82
CA ALA A 262 -17.27 0.25 -28.34
C ALA A 262 -18.43 0.37 -27.33
N LEU A 263 -18.55 1.50 -26.61
CA LEU A 263 -19.67 1.80 -25.70
C LEU A 263 -20.91 2.35 -26.43
N ASP A 264 -20.72 2.88 -27.63
CA ASP A 264 -21.79 3.47 -28.44
C ASP A 264 -22.48 2.47 -29.39
N GLN A 265 -21.92 1.27 -29.52
CA GLN A 265 -22.51 0.13 -30.24
C GLN A 265 -23.53 -0.59 -29.37
#